data_AF-A0A9D5EGK3-F1
#
_entry.id   AF-A0A9D5EGK3-F1
#
_cell.length_a   1.000
_cell.length_b   1.000
_cell.length_c   1.000
_cell.angle_alpha   90.00
_cell.angle_beta   90.00
_cell.angle_gamma   90.00
#
_symmetry.space_group_name_H-M   'P 1'
#
loop_
_entity.id
_entity.type
_entity.pdbx_description
1 polymer ?
#
loop_
_entity_poly.entity_id
_entity_poly.type
_entity_poly.pdbx_seq_one_letter_code
_entity_poly.pdbx_strand_id
1 'polypeptide(L)'
;ERARRLAEDLGVHLLMDDEVDLAGIRFLGTALWTDFAIHGTPDTSMAVAAHGLNDYRYIHPIEGGSRLTPADTVAWHTTSRSWLAARLAEPSALPTVVVTHHLPHPGSIARMYRGDPLTPAFASDLSALVEGGGAALWIHGHTHASCDYLAGGTRVVCNPKGYGPMTIGGRIENAAFDPVLVTDV
;
A
#
# COMPACT_ATOMS: atom_id res chain seq x y z
N GLU A 1 -16.11 4.97 -9.66
CA GLU A 1 -17.51 4.53 -9.88
C GLU A 1 -17.63 3.23 -10.69
N ARG A 2 -17.07 3.14 -11.91
CA ARG A 2 -17.13 1.91 -12.73
C ARG A 2 -16.56 0.67 -12.03
N ALA A 3 -15.40 0.81 -11.37
CA ALA A 3 -14.78 -0.30 -10.64
C ALA A 3 -15.64 -0.80 -9.47
N ARG A 4 -16.34 0.10 -8.76
CA ARG A 4 -17.24 -0.28 -7.65
C ARG A 4 -18.43 -1.10 -8.15
N ARG A 5 -19.08 -0.66 -9.24
CA ARG A 5 -20.17 -1.44 -9.88
C ARG A 5 -19.71 -2.83 -10.33
N LEU A 6 -18.58 -2.91 -11.02
CA LEU A 6 -18.06 -4.19 -11.48
C LEU A 6 -17.66 -5.11 -10.32
N ALA A 7 -17.11 -4.56 -9.24
CA ALA A 7 -16.77 -5.34 -8.05
C ALA A 7 -18.03 -5.93 -7.40
N GLU A 8 -19.11 -5.15 -7.29
CA GLU A 8 -20.41 -5.62 -6.81
C GLU A 8 -20.98 -6.73 -7.70
N ASP A 9 -20.98 -6.54 -9.02
CA ASP A 9 -21.45 -7.54 -9.99
C ASP A 9 -20.68 -8.88 -9.90
N LEU A 10 -19.42 -8.82 -9.47
CA LEU A 10 -18.53 -9.99 -9.34
C LEU A 10 -18.44 -10.55 -7.91
N GLY A 11 -19.16 -9.97 -6.94
CA GLY A 11 -19.07 -10.38 -5.54
C GLY A 11 -17.71 -10.10 -4.90
N VAL A 12 -17.03 -9.04 -5.33
CA VAL A 12 -15.73 -8.59 -4.83
C VAL A 12 -15.92 -7.35 -3.94
N HIS A 13 -15.33 -7.37 -2.74
CA HIS A 13 -15.23 -6.18 -1.91
C HIS A 13 -14.08 -5.29 -2.41
N LEU A 14 -14.41 -4.17 -3.05
CA LEU A 14 -13.43 -3.17 -3.45
C LEU A 14 -13.23 -2.15 -2.32
N LEU A 15 -12.09 -2.22 -1.64
CA LEU A 15 -11.74 -1.28 -0.58
C LEU A 15 -10.88 -0.14 -1.11
N MET A 16 -11.42 1.07 -1.09
CA MET A 16 -10.73 2.31 -1.42
C MET A 16 -11.20 3.39 -0.46
N ASP A 17 -10.46 3.55 0.63
CA ASP A 17 -10.90 4.28 1.82
C ASP A 17 -12.24 3.71 2.32
N ASP A 18 -12.30 2.38 2.43
CA ASP A 18 -13.52 1.64 2.75
C ASP A 18 -13.24 0.46 3.67
N GLU A 19 -14.29 -0.06 4.29
CA GLU A 19 -14.22 -1.14 5.26
C GLU A 19 -15.23 -2.26 5.00
N VAL A 20 -14.91 -3.46 5.48
CA VAL A 20 -15.83 -4.60 5.47
C VAL A 20 -15.55 -5.52 6.65
N ASP A 21 -16.62 -5.97 7.30
CA ASP A 21 -16.53 -7.07 8.27
C ASP A 21 -16.76 -8.40 7.55
N LEU A 22 -15.76 -9.27 7.60
CA LEU A 22 -15.79 -10.56 6.93
C LEU A 22 -15.23 -11.64 7.87
N ALA A 23 -16.01 -12.70 8.06
CA ALA A 23 -15.63 -13.86 8.87
C ALA A 23 -15.14 -13.51 10.31
N GLY A 24 -15.72 -12.48 10.92
CA GLY A 24 -15.35 -12.05 12.28
C GLY A 24 -14.10 -11.17 12.36
N ILE A 25 -13.65 -10.63 11.23
CA ILE A 25 -12.50 -9.73 11.13
C ILE A 25 -12.96 -8.42 10.47
N ARG A 26 -12.53 -7.28 11.01
CA ARG A 26 -12.73 -5.96 10.39
C ARG A 26 -11.57 -5.68 9.43
N PHE A 27 -11.87 -5.46 8.16
CA PHE A 27 -10.87 -5.08 7.16
C PHE A 27 -11.00 -3.59 6.82
N LEU A 28 -9.87 -2.87 6.89
CA LEU A 28 -9.74 -1.48 6.42
C LEU A 28 -8.83 -1.47 5.20
N GLY A 29 -9.28 -0.93 4.08
CA GLY A 29 -8.51 -0.99 2.83
C GLY A 29 -8.40 0.33 2.08
N THR A 30 -7.20 0.63 1.60
CA THR A 30 -6.93 1.80 0.74
C THR A 30 -5.68 1.59 -0.12
N ALA A 31 -5.57 2.28 -1.26
CA ALA A 31 -4.32 2.30 -2.03
C ALA A 31 -3.17 2.98 -1.25
N LEU A 32 -3.51 3.86 -0.30
CA LEU A 32 -2.64 4.69 0.53
C LEU A 32 -1.86 5.78 -0.22
N TRP A 33 -1.30 5.52 -1.42
CA TRP A 33 -0.30 6.38 -2.07
C TRP A 33 0.79 6.84 -1.08
N THR A 34 1.60 7.86 -1.42
CA THR A 34 2.66 8.34 -0.52
C THR A 34 2.66 9.86 -0.38
N ASP A 35 3.28 10.32 0.70
CA ASP A 35 3.63 11.71 0.97
C ASP A 35 5.01 12.12 0.44
N PHE A 36 5.75 11.19 -0.19
CA PHE A 36 7.13 11.39 -0.68
C PHE A 36 8.14 11.80 0.40
N ALA A 37 7.79 11.67 1.69
CA ALA A 37 8.53 12.29 2.78
C ALA A 37 9.49 11.34 3.51
N ILE A 38 9.52 10.04 3.18
CA ILE A 38 10.31 9.02 3.89
C ILE A 38 11.84 9.32 3.95
N HIS A 39 12.36 10.11 3.02
CA HIS A 39 13.75 10.58 3.00
C HIS A 39 13.92 12.05 3.43
N GLY A 40 12.86 12.70 3.92
CA GLY A 40 12.87 14.10 4.37
C GLY A 40 12.98 15.15 3.26
N THR A 41 12.82 14.76 1.98
CA THR A 41 12.97 15.66 0.82
C THR A 41 11.82 15.50 -0.18
N PRO A 42 10.56 15.81 0.21
CA PRO A 42 9.38 15.55 -0.60
C PRO A 42 9.40 16.22 -1.97
N ASP A 43 9.77 17.50 -2.07
CA ASP A 43 9.80 18.23 -3.35
C ASP A 43 10.75 17.58 -4.37
N THR A 44 11.97 17.25 -3.92
CA THR A 44 12.95 16.54 -4.76
C THR A 44 12.44 15.16 -5.15
N SER A 45 11.86 14.43 -4.21
CA SER A 45 11.34 13.08 -4.43
C SER A 45 10.18 13.06 -5.42
N MET A 46 9.27 14.04 -5.34
CA MET A 46 8.18 14.24 -6.29
C MET A 46 8.73 14.55 -7.69
N ALA A 47 9.75 15.41 -7.79
CA ALA A 47 10.37 15.73 -9.08
C ALA A 47 11.04 14.49 -9.71
N VAL A 48 11.74 13.67 -8.91
CA VAL A 48 12.32 12.41 -9.36
C VAL A 48 11.22 11.45 -9.83
N ALA A 49 10.16 11.26 -9.03
CA ALA A 49 9.06 10.38 -9.35
C ALA A 49 8.32 10.79 -10.63
N ALA A 50 8.05 12.09 -10.81
CA ALA A 50 7.37 12.64 -11.99
C ALA A 50 8.05 12.26 -13.32
N HIS A 51 9.37 12.08 -13.30
CA HIS A 51 10.16 11.67 -14.47
C HIS A 51 10.44 10.17 -14.51
N GLY A 52 10.59 9.54 -13.33
CA GLY A 52 11.03 8.15 -13.18
C GLY A 52 9.92 7.11 -13.26
N LEU A 53 8.66 7.46 -12.95
CA LEU A 53 7.57 6.49 -12.88
C LEU A 53 6.59 6.58 -14.05
N ASN A 54 6.14 5.41 -14.50
CA ASN A 54 5.18 5.29 -15.59
C ASN A 54 3.80 5.84 -15.21
N ASP A 55 3.45 5.79 -13.93
CA ASP A 55 2.23 6.35 -13.34
C ASP A 55 2.04 7.80 -13.79
N TYR A 56 3.07 8.63 -13.59
CA TYR A 56 3.07 10.05 -13.96
C TYR A 56 3.38 10.30 -15.43
N ARG A 57 3.54 9.26 -16.26
CA ARG A 57 3.74 9.37 -17.72
C ARG A 57 2.51 8.98 -18.51
N TYR A 58 1.72 8.04 -18.00
CA TYR A 58 0.65 7.40 -18.78
C TYR A 58 -0.72 7.41 -18.09
N ILE A 59 -0.83 7.65 -16.78
CA ILE A 59 -2.12 7.62 -16.10
C ILE A 59 -2.84 8.97 -16.25
N HIS A 60 -4.11 8.91 -16.66
CA HIS A 60 -5.07 10.01 -16.63
C HIS A 60 -6.19 9.66 -15.65
N PRO A 61 -6.27 10.31 -14.48
CA PRO A 61 -7.25 9.97 -13.45
C PRO A 61 -8.70 10.15 -13.90
N ILE A 62 -8.91 11.12 -14.80
CA ILE A 62 -10.20 11.45 -15.39
C ILE A 62 -10.05 11.30 -16.90
N GLU A 63 -11.00 10.61 -17.53
CA GLU A 63 -11.02 10.43 -18.98
C GLU A 63 -11.05 11.79 -19.70
N GLY A 64 -10.09 12.01 -20.61
CA GLY A 64 -9.90 13.31 -21.27
C GLY A 64 -9.30 14.41 -20.38
N GLY A 65 -8.99 14.12 -19.12
CA GLY A 65 -8.37 15.05 -18.18
C GLY A 65 -6.85 15.14 -18.30
N SER A 66 -6.25 15.97 -17.46
CA SER A 66 -4.80 16.09 -17.32
C SER A 66 -4.18 14.79 -16.77
N ARG A 67 -2.90 14.61 -17.08
CA ARG A 67 -2.11 13.48 -16.59
C ARG A 67 -1.96 13.56 -15.07
N LEU A 68 -1.91 12.40 -14.42
CA LEU A 68 -1.63 12.27 -13.00
C LEU A 68 -0.29 12.95 -12.66
N THR A 69 -0.27 13.68 -11.55
CA THR A 69 0.93 14.30 -10.99
C THR A 69 1.22 13.75 -9.60
N PRO A 70 2.47 13.86 -9.10
CA PRO A 70 2.78 13.52 -7.71
C PRO A 70 1.93 14.30 -6.70
N ALA A 71 1.58 15.56 -7.00
CA ALA A 71 0.74 16.39 -6.14
C ALA A 71 -0.67 15.81 -5.97
N ASP A 72 -1.24 15.23 -7.04
CA ASP A 72 -2.53 14.54 -6.96
C ASP A 72 -2.45 13.34 -6.01
N THR A 73 -1.39 12.54 -6.12
CA THR A 73 -1.20 11.35 -5.27
C THR A 73 -0.90 11.71 -3.81
N VAL A 74 -0.23 12.84 -3.54
CA VAL A 74 -0.06 13.38 -2.17
C VAL A 74 -1.42 13.81 -1.58
N ALA A 75 -2.27 14.44 -2.38
CA ALA A 75 -3.61 14.82 -1.93
C ALA A 75 -4.44 13.57 -1.58
N TRP A 76 -4.41 12.55 -2.44
CA TRP A 76 -5.06 11.26 -2.16
C TRP A 76 -4.50 10.58 -0.92
N HIS A 77 -3.18 10.53 -0.77
CA HIS A 77 -2.53 9.99 0.43
C HIS A 77 -3.02 10.68 1.70
N THR A 78 -3.10 12.01 1.68
CA THR A 78 -3.56 12.80 2.84
C THR A 78 -5.00 12.44 3.23
N THR A 79 -5.89 12.28 2.24
CA THR A 79 -7.27 11.84 2.46
C THR A 79 -7.30 10.42 3.02
N SER A 80 -6.63 9.47 2.39
CA SER A 80 -6.61 8.07 2.79
C SER A 80 -6.01 7.86 4.18
N ARG A 81 -4.91 8.54 4.49
CA ARG A 81 -4.27 8.51 5.82
C ARG A 81 -5.22 9.06 6.90
N SER A 82 -5.93 10.14 6.61
CA SER A 82 -6.87 10.75 7.56
C SER A 82 -8.07 9.84 7.82
N TRP A 83 -8.63 9.25 6.76
CA TRP A 83 -9.70 8.27 6.86
C TRP A 83 -9.27 7.04 7.69
N LEU A 84 -8.09 6.48 7.38
CA LEU A 84 -7.56 5.30 8.05
C LEU A 84 -7.31 5.57 9.53
N ALA A 85 -6.73 6.74 9.87
CA ALA A 85 -6.55 7.16 11.25
C ALA A 85 -7.87 7.30 12.01
N ALA A 86 -8.91 7.85 11.38
CA ALA A 86 -10.24 7.96 11.98
C ALA A 86 -10.87 6.58 12.24
N ARG A 87 -10.79 5.66 11.28
CA ARG A 87 -11.34 4.29 11.41
C ARG A 87 -10.62 3.47 12.46
N LEU A 88 -9.29 3.57 12.55
CA LEU A 88 -8.48 2.89 13.57
C LEU A 88 -8.73 3.43 14.99
N ALA A 89 -9.12 4.70 15.11
CA ALA A 89 -9.49 5.29 16.41
C ALA A 89 -10.87 4.82 16.92
N GLU A 90 -11.71 4.24 16.06
CA GLU A 90 -13.01 3.71 16.44
C GLU A 90 -12.86 2.35 17.11
N PRO A 91 -13.38 2.17 18.34
CA PRO A 91 -13.35 0.88 19.02
C PRO A 91 -14.05 -0.21 18.20
N SER A 92 -13.40 -1.37 18.07
CA SER A 92 -13.96 -2.55 17.43
C SER A 92 -13.90 -3.73 18.39
N ALA A 93 -14.96 -4.55 18.42
CA ALA A 93 -14.95 -5.83 19.10
C ALA A 93 -14.27 -6.94 18.26
N LEU A 94 -14.04 -6.67 16.97
CA LEU A 94 -13.37 -7.57 16.03
C LEU A 94 -11.88 -7.20 15.90
N PRO A 95 -10.99 -8.18 15.72
CA PRO A 95 -9.62 -7.88 15.31
C PRO A 95 -9.63 -7.12 13.98
N THR A 96 -8.74 -6.13 13.87
CA THR A 96 -8.67 -5.25 12.70
C THR A 96 -7.46 -5.62 11.84
N VAL A 97 -7.71 -5.81 10.55
CA VAL A 97 -6.68 -5.99 9.51
C VAL A 97 -6.68 -4.77 8.62
N VAL A 98 -5.50 -4.19 8.40
CA VAL A 98 -5.30 -3.10 7.45
C VAL A 98 -4.67 -3.63 6.18
N VAL A 99 -5.18 -3.22 5.02
CA VAL A 99 -4.63 -3.58 3.71
C VAL A 99 -4.31 -2.31 2.94
N THR A 100 -3.03 -2.13 2.62
CA THR A 100 -2.57 -1.01 1.78
C THR A 100 -1.84 -1.48 0.54
N HIS A 101 -1.81 -0.67 -0.52
CA HIS A 101 -0.92 -0.99 -1.64
C HIS A 101 0.51 -0.54 -1.33
N HIS A 102 0.69 0.74 -0.98
CA HIS A 102 1.99 1.34 -0.67
C HIS A 102 2.49 0.97 0.74
N LEU A 103 3.81 1.06 0.94
CA LEU A 103 4.49 0.66 2.16
C LEU A 103 4.17 1.65 3.28
N PRO A 104 3.64 1.20 4.43
CA PRO A 104 3.22 2.09 5.51
C PRO A 104 4.34 2.44 6.49
N HIS A 105 5.51 1.80 6.39
CA HIS A 105 6.50 1.80 7.47
C HIS A 105 7.94 1.69 6.93
N PRO A 106 8.94 2.39 7.51
CA PRO A 106 10.34 2.29 7.07
C PRO A 106 10.92 0.87 7.11
N GLY A 107 10.44 0.05 8.06
CA GLY A 107 10.79 -1.37 8.19
C GLY A 107 10.44 -2.23 6.97
N SER A 108 9.44 -1.83 6.19
CA SER A 108 9.04 -2.50 4.94
C SER A 108 10.00 -2.23 3.77
N ILE A 109 10.93 -1.28 3.90
CA ILE A 109 11.89 -0.94 2.84
C ILE A 109 13.02 -1.96 2.87
N ALA A 110 13.01 -2.85 1.88
CA ALA A 110 14.05 -3.85 1.70
C ALA A 110 15.42 -3.17 1.56
N ARG A 111 16.47 -3.82 2.10
CA ARG A 111 17.83 -3.26 2.19
C ARG A 111 18.35 -2.71 0.87
N MET A 112 18.02 -3.36 -0.25
CA MET A 112 18.44 -2.96 -1.60
C MET A 112 17.82 -1.66 -2.11
N TYR A 113 16.67 -1.24 -1.57
CA TYR A 113 15.98 0.00 -1.96
C TYR A 113 16.23 1.16 -0.98
N ARG A 114 16.98 0.92 0.10
CA ARG A 114 17.32 1.99 1.05
C ARG A 114 18.22 3.01 0.38
N GLY A 115 17.79 4.27 0.38
CA GLY A 115 18.50 5.38 -0.26
C GLY A 115 18.26 5.50 -1.77
N ASP A 116 17.46 4.62 -2.39
CA ASP A 116 17.04 4.80 -3.77
C ASP A 116 16.19 6.08 -3.90
N PRO A 117 16.50 7.01 -4.84
CA PRO A 117 15.74 8.24 -5.03
C PRO A 117 14.24 8.06 -5.31
N LEU A 118 13.80 6.89 -5.80
CA LEU A 118 12.40 6.57 -6.06
C LEU A 118 11.67 5.95 -4.87
N THR A 119 12.37 5.47 -3.84
CA THR A 119 11.74 4.87 -2.64
C THR A 119 10.63 5.74 -2.01
N PRO A 120 10.73 7.09 -1.95
CA PRO A 120 9.64 7.91 -1.42
C PRO A 120 8.35 7.88 -2.24
N ALA A 121 8.39 7.47 -3.50
CA ALA A 121 7.18 7.25 -4.29
C ALA A 121 6.44 5.96 -3.89
N PHE A 122 7.06 5.12 -3.05
CA PHE A 122 6.57 3.78 -2.70
C PHE A 122 6.29 3.60 -1.21
N ALA A 123 6.93 4.39 -0.36
CA ALA A 123 6.83 4.30 1.09
C ALA A 123 6.58 5.65 1.76
N SER A 124 5.79 5.63 2.83
CA SER A 124 5.61 6.73 3.77
C SER A 124 5.92 6.27 5.19
N ASP A 125 6.34 7.20 6.05
CA ASP A 125 6.58 6.89 7.47
C ASP A 125 5.29 7.08 8.25
N LEU A 126 4.51 5.99 8.39
CA LEU A 126 3.32 5.96 9.22
C LEU A 126 3.57 5.19 10.52
N SER A 127 4.81 5.19 11.05
CA SER A 127 5.17 4.43 12.25
C SER A 127 4.20 4.65 13.41
N ALA A 128 3.83 5.89 13.69
CA ALA A 128 2.86 6.19 14.75
C ALA A 128 1.48 5.53 14.53
N LEU A 129 1.02 5.46 13.28
CA LEU A 129 -0.28 4.86 12.95
C LEU A 129 -0.21 3.32 12.95
N VAL A 130 0.88 2.75 12.43
CA VAL A 130 1.08 1.30 12.39
C VAL A 130 1.28 0.76 13.81
N GLU A 131 2.16 1.38 14.61
CA GLU A 131 2.51 0.91 15.95
C GLU A 131 1.42 1.23 16.99
N GLY A 132 0.72 2.35 16.83
CA GLY A 132 -0.29 2.84 17.77
C GLY A 132 -1.75 2.62 17.37
N GLY A 133 -2.02 2.19 16.13
CA GLY A 133 -3.38 2.05 15.60
C GLY A 133 -4.14 0.80 16.05
N GLY A 134 -3.47 -0.14 16.73
CA GLY A 134 -4.11 -1.33 17.29
C GLY A 134 -4.57 -2.38 16.28
N ALA A 135 -4.11 -2.30 15.02
CA ALA A 135 -4.34 -3.36 14.04
C ALA A 135 -3.62 -4.65 14.47
N ALA A 136 -4.27 -5.80 14.33
CA ALA A 136 -3.62 -7.09 14.57
C ALA A 136 -2.63 -7.40 13.44
N LEU A 137 -3.00 -7.08 12.21
CA LEU A 137 -2.23 -7.35 11.00
C LEU A 137 -2.33 -6.19 10.01
N TRP A 138 -1.20 -5.82 9.39
CA TRP A 138 -1.10 -4.89 8.29
C TRP A 138 -0.48 -5.57 7.08
N ILE A 139 -1.24 -5.71 6.00
CA ILE A 139 -0.78 -6.28 4.74
C ILE A 139 -0.47 -5.14 3.78
N HIS A 140 0.69 -5.17 3.14
CA HIS A 140 0.99 -4.24 2.06
C HIS A 140 1.63 -4.90 0.85
N GLY A 141 1.85 -4.13 -0.22
CA GLY A 141 2.48 -4.58 -1.45
C GLY A 141 3.51 -3.57 -1.96
N HIS A 142 3.48 -3.36 -3.27
CA HIS A 142 4.27 -2.42 -4.07
C HIS A 142 5.79 -2.68 -4.11
N THR A 143 6.40 -3.02 -2.97
CA THR A 143 7.74 -3.59 -2.96
C THR A 143 7.70 -4.97 -3.62
N HIS A 144 8.78 -5.36 -4.29
CA HIS A 144 8.95 -6.70 -4.85
C HIS A 144 9.80 -7.59 -3.93
N ALA A 145 9.83 -7.27 -2.63
CA ALA A 145 10.52 -8.02 -1.60
C ALA A 145 9.56 -8.37 -0.46
N SER A 146 9.55 -9.64 -0.04
CA SER A 146 8.74 -10.10 1.09
C SER A 146 9.27 -9.57 2.42
N CYS A 147 8.36 -9.31 3.37
CA CYS A 147 8.70 -9.04 4.76
C CYS A 147 7.62 -9.57 5.71
N ASP A 148 8.01 -9.91 6.92
CA ASP A 148 7.14 -10.30 8.03
C ASP A 148 7.82 -9.89 9.34
N TYR A 149 7.27 -8.89 10.01
CA TYR A 149 7.86 -8.34 11.22
C TYR A 149 6.81 -7.70 12.13
N LEU A 150 7.18 -7.43 13.39
CA LEU A 150 6.35 -6.69 14.34
C LEU A 150 6.78 -5.22 14.40
N ALA A 151 5.82 -4.31 14.33
CA ALA A 151 5.97 -2.88 14.60
C ALA A 151 4.99 -2.50 15.71
N GLY A 152 5.51 -2.21 16.91
CA GLY A 152 4.68 -2.11 18.10
C GLY A 152 3.93 -3.41 18.36
N GLY A 153 2.60 -3.34 18.43
CA GLY A 153 1.71 -4.51 18.54
C GLY A 153 1.22 -5.09 17.21
N THR A 154 1.54 -4.46 16.09
CA THR A 154 1.00 -4.80 14.77
C THR A 154 1.97 -5.71 14.01
N ARG A 155 1.49 -6.84 13.49
CA ARG A 155 2.26 -7.65 12.53
C ARG A 155 2.16 -7.03 11.13
N VAL A 156 3.28 -6.80 10.47
CA VAL A 156 3.34 -6.21 9.12
C VAL A 156 3.85 -7.27 8.14
N VAL A 157 3.04 -7.58 7.11
CA VAL A 157 3.32 -8.64 6.15
C VAL A 157 3.27 -8.12 4.72
N CYS A 158 4.24 -8.55 3.90
CA CYS A 158 4.27 -8.36 2.47
C CYS A 158 4.74 -9.65 1.81
N ASN A 159 3.97 -10.16 0.84
CA ASN A 159 4.32 -11.38 0.08
C ASN A 159 4.06 -11.17 -1.42
N PRO A 160 4.83 -10.26 -2.07
CA PRO A 160 4.60 -9.88 -3.46
C PRO A 160 5.28 -10.86 -4.40
N LYS A 161 4.65 -11.21 -5.53
CA LYS A 161 5.29 -12.04 -6.56
C LYS A 161 6.44 -11.32 -7.30
N GLY A 162 6.30 -10.00 -7.48
CA GLY A 162 7.11 -9.22 -8.42
C GLY A 162 6.85 -9.63 -9.88
N TYR A 163 7.76 -9.30 -10.78
CA TYR A 163 7.62 -9.61 -12.20
C TYR A 163 7.90 -11.09 -12.54
N GLY A 164 7.38 -11.54 -13.69
CA GLY A 164 7.75 -12.80 -14.33
C GLY A 164 6.93 -14.05 -13.96
N PRO A 165 7.36 -15.24 -14.42
CA PRO A 165 8.47 -15.40 -15.35
C PRO A 165 8.06 -14.95 -16.75
N MET A 166 8.94 -14.22 -17.44
CA MET A 166 8.71 -13.75 -18.81
C MET A 166 8.92 -14.86 -19.86
N THR A 167 9.37 -16.05 -19.42
CA THR A 167 9.65 -17.24 -20.22
C THR A 167 9.19 -18.50 -19.51
N ILE A 168 8.84 -19.54 -20.26
CA ILE A 168 8.53 -20.87 -19.69
C ILE A 168 9.78 -21.38 -18.94
N GLY A 169 9.63 -21.68 -17.66
CA GLY A 169 10.73 -22.12 -16.78
C GLY A 169 11.62 -20.99 -16.23
N GLY A 170 11.33 -19.72 -16.52
CA GLY A 170 12.03 -18.57 -15.94
C GLY A 170 11.79 -18.41 -14.44
N ARG A 171 12.59 -17.56 -13.79
CA ARG A 171 12.39 -17.17 -12.38
C ARG A 171 11.44 -15.99 -12.28
N ILE A 172 10.60 -16.00 -11.25
CA ILE A 172 9.93 -14.79 -10.78
C ILE A 172 10.94 -13.91 -10.04
N GLU A 173 10.68 -12.61 -10.02
CA GLU A 173 11.58 -11.62 -9.41
C GLU A 173 11.75 -11.85 -7.91
N ASN A 174 10.64 -12.05 -7.19
CA ASN A 174 10.70 -12.37 -5.77
C ASN A 174 10.76 -13.88 -5.57
N ALA A 175 11.95 -14.43 -5.37
CA ALA A 175 12.14 -15.84 -5.07
C ALA A 175 11.54 -16.28 -3.72
N ALA A 176 11.23 -15.34 -2.83
CA ALA A 176 10.59 -15.60 -1.53
C ALA A 176 9.06 -15.48 -1.57
N PHE A 177 8.46 -15.27 -2.74
CA PHE A 177 7.02 -15.31 -2.89
C PHE A 177 6.49 -16.70 -2.57
N ASP A 178 5.57 -16.77 -1.61
CA ASP A 178 4.86 -17.99 -1.25
C ASP A 178 3.42 -17.93 -1.78
N PRO A 179 3.07 -18.68 -2.84
CA PRO A 179 1.73 -18.66 -3.42
C PRO A 179 0.65 -19.27 -2.52
N VAL A 180 1.03 -19.93 -1.43
CA VAL A 180 0.13 -20.59 -0.47
C VAL A 180 0.28 -20.03 0.95
N LEU A 181 0.87 -18.83 1.09
CA LEU A 181 1.00 -18.19 2.39
C LEU A 181 -0.36 -18.00 3.05
N VAL A 182 -0.51 -18.58 4.25
CA VAL A 182 -1.64 -18.37 5.15
C VAL A 182 -1.10 -17.69 6.40
N THR A 183 -1.79 -16.66 6.86
CA THR A 183 -1.47 -15.96 8.11
C THR A 183 -2.69 -15.88 9.00
N ASP A 184 -2.47 -16.08 10.29
CA ASP A 184 -3.47 -15.86 11.33
C ASP A 184 -3.59 -14.36 11.65
N VAL A 185 -4.71 -14.01 12.28
CA VAL A 185 -5.07 -12.69 12.83
C VAL A 185 -5.42 -12.85 14.29
#